data_AF-A0A7S3HKQ6-F1
#
_entry.id   AF-A0A7S3HKQ6-F1
#
_cell.length_a   1.000
_cell.length_b   1.000
_cell.length_c   1.000
_cell.angle_alpha   90.00
_cell.angle_beta   90.00
_cell.angle_gamma   90.00
#
_symmetry.space_group_name_H-M   'P 1'
#
loop_
_entity.id
_entity.type
_entity.pdbx_description
1 polymer ?
#
loop_
_entity_poly.entity_id
_entity_poly.type
_entity_poly.pdbx_seq_one_letter_code
_entity_poly.pdbx_strand_id
1 'polypeptide(L)'
;KDIPRALEALKGYSRDWETMMKEGENTKGANIVREGIVIRYTDVYKVKLAPGEKLGVRLNLCKVLAVEKPEFGWQEGDKILYVNDQVLNNDDNVFKETVKIAQAEGKPIIVSAGREGPALFDDFDRKLKQAYEVIDDDKLPDLDDLLLLIANTKVQANSAASATNASQDTINRLKVEINGLIKSLTPIAKAVSV
;
A
#
# COMPACT_ATOMS: atom_id res chain seq x y z
N LYS A 1 12.98 -2.66 -7.42
CA LYS A 1 12.22 -2.07 -6.29
C LYS A 1 10.73 -2.41 -6.32
N ASP A 2 10.07 -2.41 -7.49
CA ASP A 2 8.62 -2.67 -7.57
C ASP A 2 8.21 -4.09 -7.16
N ILE A 3 9.00 -5.12 -7.52
CA ILE A 3 8.70 -6.52 -7.16
C ILE A 3 8.72 -6.74 -5.64
N PRO A 4 9.79 -6.36 -4.89
CA PRO A 4 9.78 -6.39 -3.44
C PRO A 4 8.63 -5.59 -2.81
N ARG A 5 8.32 -4.41 -3.36
CA ARG A 5 7.24 -3.57 -2.86
C ARG A 5 5.87 -4.24 -3.01
N ALA A 6 5.58 -4.82 -4.17
CA ALA A 6 4.33 -5.52 -4.41
C ALA A 6 4.19 -6.73 -3.47
N LEU A 7 5.28 -7.47 -3.24
CA LEU A 7 5.31 -8.58 -2.28
C LEU A 7 4.96 -8.12 -0.86
N GLU A 8 5.54 -7.03 -0.38
CA GLU A 8 5.23 -6.51 0.97
C GLU A 8 3.78 -6.05 1.10
N ALA A 9 3.22 -5.41 0.07
CA ALA A 9 1.81 -5.03 0.08
C ALA A 9 0.87 -6.25 0.12
N LEU A 10 1.15 -7.29 -0.68
CA LEU A 10 0.38 -8.54 -0.65
C LEU A 10 0.46 -9.24 0.71
N LYS A 11 1.64 -9.26 1.35
CA LYS A 11 1.80 -9.76 2.72
C LYS A 11 0.96 -8.96 3.71
N GLY A 12 0.88 -7.64 3.54
CA GLY A 12 -0.03 -6.77 4.28
C GLY A 12 -1.48 -7.21 4.15
N TYR A 13 -1.97 -7.39 2.92
CA TYR A 13 -3.33 -7.87 2.67
C TYR A 13 -3.59 -9.25 3.30
N SER A 14 -2.64 -10.17 3.20
CA SER A 14 -2.77 -11.51 3.79
C SER A 14 -2.80 -11.47 5.32
N ARG A 15 -1.95 -10.63 5.95
CA ARG A 15 -1.91 -10.45 7.41
C ARG A 15 -3.19 -9.83 7.95
N ASP A 16 -3.72 -8.82 7.27
CA ASP A 16 -4.87 -8.04 7.73
C ASP A 16 -6.21 -8.59 7.18
N TRP A 17 -6.17 -9.77 6.53
CA TRP A 17 -7.27 -10.36 5.76
C TRP A 17 -8.57 -10.48 6.54
N GLU A 18 -8.52 -11.06 7.75
CA GLU A 18 -9.71 -11.29 8.58
C GLU A 18 -10.34 -9.97 9.04
N THR A 19 -9.54 -8.92 9.20
CA THR A 19 -10.05 -7.58 9.53
C THR A 19 -10.69 -6.91 8.31
N MET A 20 -10.11 -7.08 7.12
CA MET A 20 -10.65 -6.51 5.88
C MET A 20 -11.91 -7.23 5.39
N MET A 21 -11.98 -8.55 5.54
CA MET A 21 -13.07 -9.40 5.07
C MET A 21 -14.04 -9.78 6.18
N LYS A 22 -14.34 -8.81 7.05
CA LYS A 22 -15.33 -9.00 8.13
C LYS A 22 -16.72 -9.24 7.51
N GLU A 23 -17.52 -10.08 8.16
CA GLU A 23 -18.89 -10.36 7.73
C GLU A 23 -19.69 -9.06 7.50
N GLY A 24 -20.36 -8.98 6.34
CA GLY A 24 -21.08 -7.78 5.88
C GLY A 24 -20.19 -6.70 5.25
N GLU A 25 -18.87 -6.84 5.28
CA GLU A 25 -17.90 -5.89 4.71
C GLU A 25 -17.00 -6.50 3.62
N ASN A 26 -17.25 -7.75 3.22
CA ASN A 26 -16.47 -8.47 2.20
C ASN A 26 -16.21 -7.65 0.92
N THR A 27 -17.23 -6.97 0.40
CA THR A 27 -17.08 -6.11 -0.78
C THR A 27 -16.18 -4.90 -0.52
N LYS A 28 -16.20 -4.32 0.68
CA LYS A 28 -15.30 -3.21 1.06
C LYS A 28 -13.86 -3.70 1.15
N GLY A 29 -13.63 -4.83 1.83
CA GLY A 29 -12.32 -5.46 1.89
C GLY A 29 -11.76 -5.82 0.52
N ALA A 30 -12.60 -6.40 -0.34
CA ALA A 30 -12.25 -6.70 -1.73
C ALA A 30 -11.93 -5.44 -2.54
N ASN A 31 -12.63 -4.32 -2.29
CA ASN A 31 -12.31 -3.05 -2.92
C ASN A 31 -10.93 -2.53 -2.51
N ILE A 32 -10.51 -2.68 -1.25
CA ILE A 32 -9.15 -2.30 -0.82
C ILE A 32 -8.10 -3.08 -1.63
N VAL A 33 -8.30 -4.39 -1.78
CA VAL A 33 -7.41 -5.25 -2.57
C VAL A 33 -7.42 -4.86 -4.04
N ARG A 34 -8.61 -4.66 -4.64
CA ARG A 34 -8.76 -4.24 -6.04
C ARG A 34 -8.09 -2.91 -6.30
N GLU A 35 -8.29 -1.93 -5.42
CA GLU A 35 -7.64 -0.64 -5.56
C GLU A 35 -6.14 -0.85 -5.64
N GLY A 36 -5.52 -1.51 -4.65
CA GLY A 36 -4.08 -1.76 -4.65
C GLY A 36 -3.57 -2.52 -5.88
N ILE A 37 -4.23 -3.62 -6.26
CA ILE A 37 -3.74 -4.53 -7.31
C ILE A 37 -4.03 -4.01 -8.73
N VAL A 38 -5.16 -3.33 -8.93
CA VAL A 38 -5.73 -3.02 -10.26
C VAL A 38 -5.81 -1.53 -10.55
N ILE A 39 -6.05 -0.66 -9.56
CA ILE A 39 -6.33 0.76 -9.80
C ILE A 39 -5.19 1.66 -9.32
N ARG A 40 -5.03 1.77 -8.00
CA ARG A 40 -4.11 2.66 -7.30
C ARG A 40 -3.68 2.03 -5.98
N TYR A 41 -2.41 2.15 -5.64
CA TYR A 41 -1.95 1.80 -4.30
C TYR A 41 -1.67 3.06 -3.49
N THR A 42 -1.58 2.88 -2.17
CA THR A 42 -1.15 3.94 -1.25
C THR A 42 0.14 3.49 -0.58
N ASP A 43 1.25 4.18 -0.83
CA ASP A 43 2.50 3.97 -0.11
C ASP A 43 2.46 4.71 1.22
N VAL A 44 2.70 4.01 2.33
CA VAL A 44 2.74 4.65 3.65
C VAL A 44 4.19 4.88 4.04
N TYR A 45 4.57 6.14 4.18
CA TYR A 45 5.90 6.55 4.60
C TYR A 45 5.84 7.43 5.85
N LYS A 46 6.95 7.50 6.58
CA LYS A 46 7.06 8.31 7.81
C LYS A 46 7.98 9.50 7.61
N VAL A 47 7.53 10.68 8.02
CA VAL A 47 8.33 11.90 8.11
C VAL A 47 8.57 12.20 9.57
N LYS A 48 9.84 12.38 9.96
CA LYS A 48 10.23 12.74 11.31
C LYS A 48 10.77 14.17 11.33
N LEU A 49 10.14 15.02 12.13
CA LEU A 49 10.49 16.42 12.29
C LEU A 49 11.09 16.64 13.66
N ALA A 50 12.13 17.49 13.73
CA ALA A 50 12.73 17.90 15.00
C ALA A 50 11.75 18.74 15.84
N PRO A 51 11.96 18.86 17.16
CA PRO A 51 11.16 19.74 18.00
C PRO A 51 11.14 21.18 17.45
N GLY A 52 9.95 21.78 17.35
CA GLY A 52 9.76 23.13 16.82
C GLY A 52 9.87 23.28 15.30
N GLU A 53 10.24 22.20 14.58
CA GLU A 53 10.31 22.20 13.13
C GLU A 53 8.90 22.30 12.51
N LYS A 54 8.77 23.08 11.43
CA LYS A 54 7.48 23.21 10.73
C LYS A 54 7.30 22.05 9.77
N LEU A 55 6.06 21.58 9.60
CA LEU A 55 5.73 20.49 8.67
C LEU A 55 6.17 20.78 7.22
N GLY A 56 6.12 22.06 6.81
CA GLY A 56 6.54 22.48 5.48
C GLY A 56 5.58 22.08 4.37
N VAL A 57 4.29 21.98 4.68
CA VAL A 57 3.22 21.75 3.71
C VAL A 57 1.95 22.50 4.13
N ARG A 58 1.11 22.83 3.15
CA ARG A 58 -0.26 23.30 3.38
C ARG A 58 -1.22 22.12 3.31
N LEU A 59 -2.13 22.02 4.29
CA LEU A 59 -3.10 20.93 4.40
C LEU A 59 -4.54 21.41 4.20
N ASN A 60 -5.38 20.50 3.72
CA ASN A 60 -6.83 20.58 3.82
C ASN A 60 -7.39 19.17 3.99
N LEU A 61 -8.14 18.92 5.06
CA LEU A 61 -8.68 17.59 5.39
C LEU A 61 -7.58 16.51 5.39
N CYS A 62 -6.45 16.85 6.01
CA CYS A 62 -5.24 16.05 6.11
C CYS A 62 -4.58 15.71 4.76
N LYS A 63 -4.97 16.35 3.66
CA LYS A 63 -4.34 16.20 2.34
C LYS A 63 -3.38 17.36 2.05
N VAL A 64 -2.18 17.05 1.57
CA VAL A 64 -1.17 18.01 1.14
C VAL A 64 -1.65 18.71 -0.13
N LEU A 65 -1.87 20.02 -0.02
CA LEU A 65 -2.26 20.90 -1.13
C LEU A 65 -1.07 21.59 -1.78
N ALA A 66 -0.03 21.87 -1.00
CA ALA A 66 1.18 22.53 -1.47
C ALA A 66 2.36 22.11 -0.60
N VAL A 67 3.52 21.95 -1.22
CA VAL A 67 4.77 21.58 -0.55
C VAL A 67 5.68 22.81 -0.43
N GLU A 68 6.01 23.18 0.79
CA GLU A 68 6.93 24.29 1.10
C GLU A 68 8.35 23.79 1.41
N LYS A 69 8.47 22.55 1.89
CA LYS A 69 9.73 21.87 2.22
C LYS A 69 9.84 20.50 1.54
N PRO A 70 10.20 20.46 0.23
CA PRO A 70 10.32 19.21 -0.51
C PRO A 70 11.42 18.29 0.03
N GLU A 71 12.39 18.80 0.77
CA GLU A 71 13.47 18.03 1.41
C GLU A 71 12.97 17.01 2.45
N PHE A 72 11.75 17.17 2.96
CA PHE A 72 11.09 16.19 3.83
C PHE A 72 10.41 15.05 3.07
N GLY A 73 10.48 15.07 1.73
CA GLY A 73 9.97 14.01 0.87
C GLY A 73 8.47 14.13 0.55
N TRP A 74 7.82 15.23 0.91
CA TRP A 74 6.41 15.51 0.61
C TRP A 74 6.14 15.64 -0.88
N GLN A 75 4.93 15.26 -1.29
CA GLN A 75 4.36 15.53 -2.60
C GLN A 75 2.93 16.05 -2.46
N GLU A 76 2.51 16.88 -3.41
CA GLU A 76 1.11 17.28 -3.51
C GLU A 76 0.21 16.06 -3.67
N GLY A 77 -0.89 16.04 -2.93
CA GLY A 77 -1.83 14.93 -2.91
C GLY A 77 -1.56 13.89 -1.83
N ASP A 78 -0.39 13.89 -1.18
CA ASP A 78 -0.12 13.02 -0.05
C ASP A 78 -1.15 13.23 1.06
N LYS A 79 -1.56 12.15 1.71
CA LYS A 79 -2.57 12.16 2.76
C LYS A 79 -1.96 11.81 4.10
N ILE A 80 -2.03 12.70 5.08
CA ILE A 80 -1.61 12.40 6.43
C ILE A 80 -2.62 11.45 7.09
N LEU A 81 -2.13 10.31 7.55
CA LEU A 81 -2.91 9.26 8.16
C LEU A 81 -2.79 9.31 9.70
N TYR A 82 -1.57 9.53 10.18
CA TYR A 82 -1.25 9.57 11.61
C TYR A 82 -0.27 10.69 11.95
N VAL A 83 -0.36 11.22 13.16
CA VAL A 83 0.66 12.08 13.80
C VAL A 83 0.92 11.57 15.19
N ASN A 84 2.18 11.26 15.53
CA ASN A 84 2.58 10.71 16.84
C ASN A 84 1.66 9.55 17.28
N ASP A 85 1.41 8.62 16.36
CA ASP A 85 0.53 7.46 16.51
C ASP A 85 -0.98 7.76 16.69
N GLN A 86 -1.38 9.04 16.67
CA GLN A 86 -2.78 9.45 16.67
C GLN A 86 -3.37 9.42 15.25
N VAL A 87 -4.48 8.69 15.08
CA VAL A 87 -5.28 8.68 13.84
C VAL A 87 -5.97 10.02 13.63
N LEU A 88 -5.93 10.56 12.40
CA LEU A 88 -6.53 11.85 12.09
C LEU A 88 -7.96 11.79 11.54
N ASN A 89 -8.39 10.69 10.91
CA ASN A 89 -9.74 10.56 10.31
C ASN A 89 -10.19 11.74 9.41
N ASN A 90 -9.24 12.39 8.71
CA ASN A 90 -9.46 13.61 7.91
C ASN A 90 -9.82 14.87 8.73
N ASP A 91 -9.48 14.91 10.02
CA ASP A 91 -9.71 16.05 10.90
C ASP A 91 -8.41 16.85 11.14
N ASP A 92 -8.36 18.04 10.54
CA ASP A 92 -7.23 18.96 10.70
C ASP A 92 -7.10 19.51 12.13
N ASN A 93 -8.16 19.47 12.95
CA ASN A 93 -8.09 19.92 14.33
C ASN A 93 -7.32 18.92 15.19
N VAL A 94 -7.58 17.61 15.00
CA VAL A 94 -6.80 16.55 15.67
C VAL A 94 -5.33 16.66 15.30
N PHE A 95 -5.03 16.94 14.02
CA PHE A 95 -3.67 17.22 13.57
C PHE A 95 -3.05 18.39 14.34
N LYS A 96 -3.71 19.55 14.33
CA LYS A 96 -3.21 20.78 14.96
C LYS A 96 -3.00 20.63 16.46
N GLU A 97 -3.92 19.97 17.15
CA GLU A 97 -3.83 19.73 18.59
C GLU A 97 -2.66 18.81 18.93
N THR A 98 -2.52 17.69 18.21
CA THR A 98 -1.41 16.75 18.42
C THR A 98 -0.05 17.41 18.19
N VAL A 99 0.07 18.21 17.13
CA VAL A 99 1.29 18.99 16.84
C VAL A 99 1.56 20.01 17.95
N LYS A 100 0.53 20.74 18.41
CA LYS A 100 0.67 21.74 19.48
C LYS A 100 1.14 21.11 20.79
N ILE A 101 0.57 19.96 21.16
CA ILE A 101 0.98 19.20 22.36
C ILE A 101 2.44 18.77 22.23
N ALA A 102 2.81 18.16 21.11
CA ALA A 102 4.19 17.72 20.87
C ALA A 102 5.19 18.88 20.94
N GLN A 103 4.84 20.04 20.38
CA GLN A 103 5.67 21.25 20.44
C GLN A 103 5.79 21.80 21.87
N ALA A 104 4.70 21.84 22.62
CA ALA A 104 4.71 22.29 24.02
C ALA A 104 5.56 21.38 24.91
N GLU A 105 5.59 20.08 24.61
CA GLU A 105 6.43 19.08 25.29
C GLU A 105 7.86 18.98 24.76
N GLY A 106 8.23 19.77 23.73
CA GLY A 106 9.55 19.71 23.11
C GLY A 106 9.86 18.37 22.43
N LYS A 107 8.83 17.61 22.04
CA LYS A 107 8.95 16.30 21.39
C LYS A 107 9.05 16.43 19.87
N PRO A 108 9.70 15.49 19.18
CA PRO A 108 9.65 15.41 17.72
C PRO A 108 8.23 15.10 17.24
N ILE A 109 7.95 15.46 16.00
CA ILE A 109 6.69 15.13 15.32
C ILE A 109 6.98 14.00 14.33
N ILE A 110 6.27 12.89 14.46
CA ILE A 110 6.33 11.75 13.55
C ILE A 110 5.01 11.70 12.80
N VAL A 111 5.06 11.92 11.49
CA VAL A 111 3.90 11.92 10.62
C VAL A 111 3.94 10.69 9.75
N SER A 112 2.85 9.91 9.71
CA SER A 112 2.70 8.84 8.72
C SER A 112 1.76 9.32 7.63
N ALA A 113 2.24 9.32 6.39
CA ALA A 113 1.50 9.80 5.23
C ALA A 113 1.36 8.71 4.17
N GLY A 114 0.21 8.70 3.50
CA GLY A 114 -0.11 7.86 2.36
C GLY A 114 0.08 8.62 1.06
N ARG A 115 0.84 8.07 0.13
CA ARG A 115 0.99 8.55 -1.25
C ARG A 115 0.26 7.65 -2.21
N GLU A 116 -0.71 8.20 -2.95
CA GLU A 116 -1.34 7.44 -4.03
C GLU A 116 -0.35 7.26 -5.20
N GLY A 117 -0.27 6.04 -5.73
CA GLY A 117 0.52 5.70 -6.90
C GLY A 117 -0.20 4.70 -7.82
N PRO A 118 0.35 4.41 -9.01
CA PRO A 118 -0.27 3.50 -9.98
C PRO A 118 -0.31 2.07 -9.45
N ALA A 119 -1.37 1.31 -9.73
CA ALA A 119 -1.57 -0.08 -9.25
C ALA A 119 -0.27 -0.89 -9.02
N LEU A 120 -0.23 -1.72 -7.96
CA LEU A 120 0.93 -2.53 -7.59
C LEU A 120 1.49 -3.35 -8.76
N PHE A 121 0.60 -3.80 -9.66
CA PHE A 121 0.93 -4.57 -10.85
C PHE A 121 0.80 -3.79 -12.16
N ASP A 122 1.00 -2.48 -12.10
CA ASP A 122 1.17 -1.64 -13.27
C ASP A 122 2.51 -1.97 -13.96
N ASP A 123 2.45 -2.21 -15.27
CA ASP A 123 3.58 -2.65 -16.11
C ASP A 123 4.34 -3.88 -15.58
N PHE A 124 3.72 -4.70 -14.73
CA PHE A 124 4.43 -5.73 -13.98
C PHE A 124 4.97 -6.86 -14.85
N ASP A 125 4.31 -7.18 -15.95
CA ASP A 125 4.80 -8.16 -16.94
C ASP A 125 6.19 -7.79 -17.46
N ARG A 126 6.33 -6.55 -17.94
CA ARG A 126 7.61 -6.01 -18.42
C ARG A 126 8.67 -6.03 -17.31
N LYS A 127 8.30 -5.64 -16.09
CA LYS A 127 9.22 -5.62 -14.94
C LYS A 127 9.68 -7.01 -14.52
N LEU A 128 8.79 -8.02 -14.60
CA LEU A 128 9.14 -9.41 -14.33
C LEU A 128 10.05 -9.98 -15.41
N LYS A 129 9.74 -9.76 -16.70
CA LYS A 129 10.63 -10.17 -17.81
C LYS A 129 12.04 -9.63 -17.63
N GLN A 130 12.17 -8.33 -17.34
CA GLN A 130 13.46 -7.70 -17.05
C GLN A 130 14.17 -8.33 -15.84
N ALA A 131 13.43 -8.71 -14.80
CA ALA A 131 14.01 -9.39 -13.64
C ALA A 131 14.52 -10.79 -13.99
N TYR A 132 13.76 -11.55 -14.78
CA TYR A 132 14.14 -12.91 -15.20
C TYR A 132 15.32 -12.92 -16.18
N GLU A 133 15.51 -11.85 -16.96
CA GLU A 133 16.71 -11.71 -17.82
C GLU A 133 18.01 -11.54 -17.03
N VAL A 134 17.93 -11.00 -15.80
CA VAL A 134 19.11 -10.69 -14.98
C VAL A 134 19.34 -11.66 -13.82
N ILE A 135 18.30 -12.41 -13.42
CA ILE A 135 18.42 -13.41 -12.36
C ILE A 135 18.81 -14.74 -12.99
N ASP A 136 20.02 -15.20 -12.67
CA ASP A 136 20.47 -16.56 -12.97
C ASP A 136 20.20 -17.46 -11.73
N ASP A 137 18.93 -17.85 -11.56
CA ASP A 137 18.48 -18.76 -10.48
C ASP A 137 17.46 -19.77 -11.04
N ASP A 138 17.83 -21.05 -11.01
CA ASP A 138 17.03 -22.18 -11.47
C ASP A 138 15.82 -22.49 -10.58
N LYS A 139 15.70 -21.80 -9.44
CA LYS A 139 14.60 -21.95 -8.47
C LYS A 139 13.52 -20.89 -8.60
N LEU A 140 13.61 -20.00 -9.59
CA LEU A 140 12.51 -19.09 -9.89
C LEU A 140 11.29 -19.87 -10.37
N PRO A 141 10.07 -19.44 -9.99
CA PRO A 141 8.86 -20.01 -10.56
C PRO A 141 8.81 -19.72 -12.06
N ASP A 142 8.07 -20.53 -12.81
CA ASP A 142 7.83 -20.28 -14.22
C ASP A 142 7.17 -18.90 -14.42
N LEU A 143 7.69 -18.14 -15.40
CA LEU A 143 7.26 -16.77 -15.62
C LEU A 143 5.82 -16.73 -16.15
N ASP A 144 5.45 -17.62 -17.05
CA ASP A 144 4.11 -17.65 -17.64
C ASP A 144 3.07 -18.05 -16.60
N ASP A 145 3.39 -19.02 -15.74
CA ASP A 145 2.55 -19.40 -14.60
C ASP A 145 2.35 -18.23 -13.62
N LEU A 146 3.41 -17.46 -13.33
CA LEU A 146 3.33 -16.27 -12.49
C LEU A 146 2.46 -15.18 -13.11
N LEU A 147 2.61 -14.93 -14.42
CA LEU A 147 1.80 -13.95 -15.13
C LEU A 147 0.32 -14.35 -15.16
N LEU A 148 0.03 -15.65 -15.35
CA LEU A 148 -1.32 -16.19 -15.26
C LEU A 148 -1.91 -16.01 -13.86
N LEU A 149 -1.12 -16.27 -12.81
CA LEU A 149 -1.53 -16.09 -11.42
C LEU A 149 -1.84 -14.61 -11.10
N ILE A 150 -1.04 -13.68 -11.63
CA ILE A 150 -1.31 -12.24 -11.52
C ILE A 150 -2.63 -11.88 -12.20
N ALA A 151 -2.85 -12.38 -13.43
CA ALA A 151 -4.08 -12.13 -14.17
C ALA A 151 -5.32 -12.66 -13.43
N ASN A 152 -5.24 -13.89 -12.92
CA ASN A 152 -6.31 -14.51 -12.12
C ASN A 152 -6.60 -13.70 -10.86
N THR A 153 -5.57 -13.26 -10.14
CA THR A 153 -5.73 -12.41 -8.95
C THR A 153 -6.46 -11.11 -9.28
N LYS A 154 -6.07 -10.43 -10.38
CA LYS A 154 -6.74 -9.21 -10.84
C LYS A 154 -8.23 -9.45 -11.13
N VAL A 155 -8.56 -10.56 -11.77
CA VAL A 155 -9.96 -10.95 -12.06
C VAL A 155 -10.73 -11.22 -10.77
N GLN A 156 -10.17 -11.99 -9.83
CA GLN A 156 -10.84 -12.29 -8.56
C GLN A 156 -11.06 -11.02 -7.73
N ALA A 157 -10.09 -10.10 -7.69
CA ALA A 157 -10.22 -8.83 -6.98
C ALA A 157 -11.34 -7.97 -7.58
N ASN A 158 -11.40 -7.87 -8.91
CA ASN A 158 -12.48 -7.17 -9.61
C ASN A 158 -13.86 -7.78 -9.35
N SER A 159 -13.96 -9.12 -9.43
CA SER A 159 -15.21 -9.84 -9.20
C SER A 159 -15.73 -9.64 -7.78
N ALA A 160 -14.85 -9.80 -6.77
CA ALA A 160 -15.21 -9.63 -5.37
C ALA A 160 -15.65 -8.19 -5.05
N ALA A 161 -14.95 -7.20 -5.61
CA ALA A 161 -15.22 -5.79 -5.35
C ALA A 161 -16.49 -5.25 -6.05
N SER A 162 -16.92 -5.88 -7.14
CA SER A 162 -18.07 -5.42 -7.93
C SER A 162 -19.42 -6.00 -7.44
N ALA A 163 -19.38 -7.00 -6.56
CA ALA A 163 -20.59 -7.62 -6.01
C ALA A 163 -21.17 -6.77 -4.88
N THR A 164 -22.51 -6.66 -4.80
CA THR A 164 -23.20 -6.01 -3.67
C THR A 164 -22.82 -6.65 -2.32
N ASN A 165 -22.62 -7.96 -2.34
CA ASN A 165 -21.95 -8.71 -1.29
C ASN A 165 -21.18 -9.88 -1.93
N ALA A 166 -19.85 -9.88 -1.82
CA ALA A 166 -19.05 -10.97 -2.35
C ALA A 166 -19.31 -12.28 -1.59
N SER A 167 -19.51 -13.37 -2.32
CA SER A 167 -19.68 -14.70 -1.71
C SER A 167 -18.40 -15.14 -1.00
N GLN A 168 -18.55 -15.95 0.06
CA GLN A 168 -17.41 -16.47 0.81
C GLN A 168 -16.46 -17.28 -0.09
N ASP A 169 -16.99 -18.00 -1.08
CA ASP A 169 -16.18 -18.72 -2.07
C ASP A 169 -15.32 -17.77 -2.91
N THR A 170 -15.86 -16.63 -3.34
CA THR A 170 -15.10 -15.63 -4.10
C THR A 170 -13.99 -15.02 -3.25
N ILE A 171 -14.30 -14.70 -1.99
CA ILE A 171 -13.31 -14.19 -1.03
C ILE A 171 -12.21 -15.22 -0.76
N ASN A 172 -12.59 -16.49 -0.53
CA ASN A 172 -11.63 -17.56 -0.30
C ASN A 172 -10.71 -17.78 -1.51
N ARG A 173 -11.26 -17.74 -2.73
CA ARG A 173 -10.46 -17.81 -3.97
C ARG A 173 -9.46 -16.65 -4.04
N LEU A 174 -9.92 -15.41 -3.82
CA LEU A 174 -9.01 -14.25 -3.82
C LEU A 174 -7.89 -14.40 -2.77
N LYS A 175 -8.18 -14.94 -1.58
CA LYS A 175 -7.16 -15.23 -0.55
C LYS A 175 -6.12 -16.24 -1.05
N VAL A 176 -6.57 -17.31 -1.70
CA VAL A 176 -5.69 -18.34 -2.27
C VAL A 176 -4.77 -17.75 -3.34
N GLU A 177 -5.32 -16.95 -4.25
CA GLU A 177 -4.57 -16.27 -5.30
C GLU A 177 -3.49 -15.33 -4.73
N ILE A 178 -3.85 -14.50 -3.74
CA ILE A 178 -2.90 -13.62 -3.04
C ILE A 178 -1.78 -14.42 -2.38
N ASN A 179 -2.10 -15.50 -1.67
CA ASN A 179 -1.09 -16.34 -1.02
C ASN A 179 -0.18 -17.05 -2.04
N GLY A 180 -0.75 -17.47 -3.18
CA GLY A 180 0.02 -18.01 -4.30
C GLY A 180 1.02 -16.99 -4.86
N LEU A 181 0.58 -15.74 -5.04
CA LEU A 181 1.44 -14.65 -5.48
C LEU A 181 2.56 -14.35 -4.49
N ILE A 182 2.26 -14.31 -3.19
CA ILE A 182 3.28 -14.10 -2.14
C ILE A 182 4.35 -15.19 -2.26
N LYS A 183 3.95 -16.45 -2.38
CA LYS A 183 4.87 -17.58 -2.52
C LYS A 183 5.76 -17.44 -3.77
N SER A 184 5.16 -17.09 -4.90
CA SER A 184 5.86 -17.00 -6.19
C SER A 184 6.77 -15.77 -6.31
N LEU A 185 6.35 -14.62 -5.77
CA LEU A 185 7.13 -13.38 -5.81
C LEU A 185 8.27 -13.35 -4.78
N THR A 186 8.21 -14.16 -3.72
CA THR A 186 9.25 -14.20 -2.67
C THR A 186 10.67 -14.48 -3.20
N PRO A 187 10.94 -15.55 -3.96
CA PRO A 187 12.29 -15.82 -4.48
C PRO A 187 12.77 -14.71 -5.42
N ILE A 188 11.89 -14.21 -6.30
CA ILE A 188 12.23 -13.14 -7.26
C ILE A 188 12.58 -11.84 -6.51
N ALA A 189 11.75 -11.44 -5.54
CA ALA A 189 11.96 -10.26 -4.73
C ALA A 189 13.29 -10.32 -3.98
N LYS A 190 13.65 -11.50 -3.45
CA LYS A 190 14.94 -11.72 -2.79
C LYS A 190 16.10 -11.53 -3.77
N ALA A 191 15.99 -12.09 -4.98
CA ALA A 191 17.04 -12.01 -5.99
C ALA A 191 17.27 -10.57 -6.51
N VAL A 192 16.20 -9.80 -6.75
CA VAL A 192 16.33 -8.40 -7.23
C VAL A 192 16.63 -7.36 -6.15
N SER A 193 16.73 -7.77 -4.88
CA SER A 193 17.05 -6.88 -3.75
C SER A 193 18.53 -6.90 -3.37
N VAL A 194 19.33 -7.75 -4.04
CA VAL A 194 20.80 -7.80 -3.95
C VAL A 194 21.39 -6.73 -4.86
#